data_AF-A0A1B1IHJ1-F1
#
_entry.id   AF-A0A1B1IHJ1-F1
#
_cell.length_a   1.000
_cell.length_b   1.000
_cell.length_c   1.000
_cell.angle_alpha   90.00
_cell.angle_beta   90.00
_cell.angle_gamma   90.00
#
_symmetry.space_group_name_H-M   'P 1'
#
loop_
_entity.id
_entity.type
_entity.pdbx_description
1 polymer ?
#
loop_
_entity_poly.entity_id
_entity_poly.type
_entity_poly.pdbx_seq_one_letter_code
_entity_poly.pdbx_strand_id
1 'polypeptide(L)' 'MLTITSDDLVKLGYAKATAQQIIRQTKLNMVQQGYTIYNNRRLGTVPIEAVEEILGFKLLNE' A
#
# COMPACT_ATOMS: atom_id res chain seq x y z
N MET A 1 12.40 -5.18 5.58
CA MET A 1 10.98 -5.04 5.21
C MET A 1 10.77 -3.64 4.69
N LEU A 2 10.53 -3.48 3.39
CA LEU A 2 10.27 -2.17 2.76
C LEU A 2 8.78 -1.83 2.89
N THR A 3 8.50 -0.65 3.43
CA THR A 3 7.15 -0.11 3.55
C THR A 3 6.99 1.09 2.65
N ILE A 4 5.78 1.28 2.13
CA ILE A 4 5.44 2.37 1.22
C ILE A 4 4.24 3.15 1.76
N THR A 5 4.23 4.45 1.49
CA THR A 5 3.12 5.36 1.82
C THR A 5 2.41 5.85 0.56
N SER A 6 1.25 6.50 0.74
CA SER A 6 0.58 7.15 -0.39
C SER A 6 1.47 8.22 -1.03
N ASP A 7 2.29 8.90 -0.24
CA ASP A 7 3.13 9.98 -0.73
C ASP A 7 4.30 9.45 -1.57
N ASP A 8 4.79 8.26 -1.25
CA ASP A 8 5.81 7.58 -2.04
C ASP A 8 5.25 7.11 -3.39
N LEU A 9 4.01 6.60 -3.40
CA LEU A 9 3.29 6.32 -4.66
C LEU A 9 3.09 7.60 -5.48
N VAL A 10 2.80 8.74 -4.85
CA VAL A 10 2.73 10.02 -5.57
C VAL A 10 4.07 10.39 -6.20
N LYS A 11 5.19 10.19 -5.50
CA LYS A 11 6.54 10.40 -6.05
C LYS A 11 6.87 9.47 -7.21
N LEU A 12 6.30 8.26 -7.23
CA LEU A 12 6.41 7.32 -8.36
C LEU A 12 5.56 7.71 -9.58
N GLY A 13 4.72 8.75 -9.47
CA GLY A 13 3.92 9.27 -10.58
C GLY A 13 2.43 8.94 -10.49
N TYR A 14 1.96 8.29 -9.42
CA TYR A 14 0.53 8.08 -9.22
C TYR A 14 -0.17 9.38 -8.83
N ALA A 15 -1.38 9.59 -9.35
CA ALA A 15 -2.24 10.66 -8.86
C ALA A 15 -2.54 10.46 -7.36
N LYS A 16 -2.58 11.54 -6.59
CA LYS A 16 -2.81 11.51 -5.13
C LYS A 16 -4.03 10.68 -4.73
N ALA A 17 -5.14 10.83 -5.44
CA ALA A 17 -6.36 10.07 -5.20
C ALA A 17 -6.15 8.55 -5.42
N THR A 18 -5.47 8.19 -6.51
CA THR A 18 -5.13 6.79 -6.84
C THR A 18 -4.20 6.18 -5.81
N ALA A 19 -3.14 6.90 -5.42
CA ALA A 19 -2.21 6.47 -4.39
C ALA A 19 -2.92 6.20 -3.05
N GLN A 20 -3.82 7.09 -2.64
CA GLN A 20 -4.63 6.90 -1.43
C GLN A 20 -5.57 5.69 -1.53
N GLN A 21 -6.18 5.46 -2.70
CA GLN A 21 -7.03 4.29 -2.94
C GLN A 21 -6.23 2.98 -2.87
N ILE A 22 -5.04 2.94 -3.47
CA ILE A 22 -4.14 1.77 -3.42
C ILE A 22 -3.80 1.43 -1.96
N ILE A 23 -3.37 2.40 -1.17
CA ILE A 23 -3.03 2.17 0.25
C ILE A 23 -4.26 1.68 1.03
N ARG A 24 -5.44 2.25 0.77
CA ARG A 24 -6.68 1.85 1.43
C ARG A 24 -7.06 0.41 1.07
N GLN A 25 -7.01 0.04 -0.21
CA GLN A 25 -7.29 -1.33 -0.64
C GLN A 25 -6.28 -2.32 -0.06
N THR A 26 -5.00 -1.94 -0.03
CA THR A 26 -3.93 -2.75 0.57
C THR A 26 -4.22 -3.04 2.03
N LYS A 27 -4.55 -2.02 2.83
CA LYS A 27 -4.92 -2.24 4.24
C LYS A 27 -6.13 -3.15 4.39
N LEU A 28 -7.17 -2.96 3.58
CA LEU A 28 -8.37 -3.78 3.63
C LEU A 28 -8.07 -5.25 3.30
N ASN A 29 -7.20 -5.49 2.33
CA ASN A 29 -6.76 -6.84 1.97
C ASN A 29 -5.94 -7.46 3.12
N MET A 30 -4.98 -6.72 3.69
CA MET A 30 -4.19 -7.19 4.83
C MET A 30 -5.03 -7.51 6.06
N VAL A 31 -6.06 -6.71 6.35
CA VAL A 31 -7.01 -7.02 7.44
C VAL A 31 -7.77 -8.31 7.14
N GLN A 32 -8.17 -8.56 5.89
CA GLN A 32 -8.81 -9.82 5.48
C GLN A 32 -7.87 -11.03 5.59
N GLN A 33 -6.57 -10.83 5.35
CA GLN A 33 -5.54 -11.86 5.56
C GLN A 33 -5.26 -12.14 7.06
N GLY A 34 -5.86 -11.39 7.99
CA GLY A 34 -5.71 -11.58 9.44
C GLY A 34 -4.80 -10.55 10.13
N TYR A 35 -4.19 -9.62 9.38
CA TYR A 35 -3.36 -8.55 9.94
C TYR A 35 -4.21 -7.38 10.45
N THR A 36 -4.81 -7.54 11.63
CA THR A 36 -5.73 -6.55 12.24
C THR A 36 -5.09 -5.19 12.53
N ILE A 37 -3.75 -5.12 12.64
CA ILE A 37 -3.00 -3.87 12.85
C ILE A 37 -3.26 -2.81 11.76
N TYR A 38 -3.59 -3.23 10.54
CA TYR A 38 -3.84 -2.34 9.41
C TYR A 38 -5.25 -1.72 9.41
N ASN A 39 -6.11 -2.13 10.35
CA ASN A 39 -7.38 -1.46 10.61
C ASN A 39 -7.18 -0.11 11.34
N ASN A 40 -5.99 0.16 11.86
CA ASN A 40 -5.69 1.41 12.56
C ASN A 40 -5.57 2.58 11.58
N ARG A 41 -6.42 3.60 11.76
CA ARG A 41 -6.41 4.83 10.94
C ARG A 41 -5.10 5.62 11.02
N ARG A 42 -4.34 5.50 12.12
CA ARG A 42 -3.05 6.21 12.30
C ARG A 42 -1.89 5.54 11.57
N LEU A 43 -2.02 4.27 11.19
CA LEU A 43 -0.97 3.56 10.47
C LEU A 43 -1.04 3.95 8.99
N GLY A 44 -0.17 4.86 8.55
CA GLY A 44 -0.15 5.40 7.19
C GLY A 44 0.62 4.57 6.15
N THR A 45 1.25 3.49 6.59
CA THR A 45 2.22 2.71 5.80
C THR A 45 1.71 1.29 5.58
N VAL A 46 2.11 0.67 4.47
CA VAL A 46 1.88 -0.76 4.18
C VAL A 46 3.15 -1.39 3.62
N PRO A 47 3.34 -2.71 3.69
CA PRO A 47 4.46 -3.37 3.05
C PRO A 47 4.37 -3.22 1.53
N ILE A 48 5.52 -3.07 0.86
CA ILE A 48 5.53 -2.94 -0.60
C ILE A 48 5.01 -4.21 -1.29
N GLU A 49 5.35 -5.38 -0.76
CA GLU A 49 4.90 -6.69 -1.28
C GLU A 49 3.37 -6.80 -1.33
N ALA A 50 2.68 -6.29 -0.30
CA ALA A 50 1.21 -6.28 -0.25
C ALA A 50 0.60 -5.31 -1.29
N VAL A 51 1.31 -4.23 -1.62
CA VAL A 51 0.89 -3.32 -2.70
C VAL A 51 1.11 -3.97 -4.05
N GLU A 52 2.25 -4.64 -4.24
CA GLU A 52 2.59 -5.37 -5.47
C GLU A 52 1.59 -6.52 -5.74
N GLU A 53 1.13 -7.20 -4.69
CA GLU A 53 0.08 -8.24 -4.80
C GLU A 53 -1.24 -7.67 -5.34
N ILE A 54 -1.61 -6.45 -4.93
CA ILE A 54 -2.82 -5.77 -5.43
C ILE A 54 -2.63 -5.25 -6.85
N LEU A 55 -1.45 -4.71 -7.16
CA LEU A 55 -1.17 -4.12 -8.46
C LEU A 55 -0.88 -5.18 -9.53
N GLY A 56 -0.41 -6.37 -9.14
CA GLY A 56 -0.05 -7.46 -10.04
C GLY A 56 1.30 -7.29 -10.74
N PHE A 57 2.12 -6.34 -10.30
CA PHE A 57 3.47 -6.11 -10.82
C PHE A 57 4.39 -5.53 -9.74
N LYS A 58 5.70 -5.62 -9.96
CA LYS A 58 6.71 -5.08 -9.04
C LYS A 58 6.87 -3.58 -9.20
N LEU A 59 6.84 -2.86 -8.08
CA LEU A 59 7.03 -1.41 -8.03
C LEU A 59 8.52 -1.04 -8.05
N LEU A 60 9.36 -1.92 -7.52
CA LEU A 60 10.81 -1.81 -7.58
C LEU A 60 11.32 -2.91 -8.52
N ASN A 61 11.69 -2.51 -9.73
CA ASN A 61 12.59 -3.31 -10.54
C ASN A 61 14.00 -2.98 -10.08
N GLU A 62 14.74 -4.00 -9.67
CA GLU A 62 16.18 -3.91 -9.48
C GLU A 62 16.88 -3.52 -10.79
#